data_AF-A0A1L9U132-F1
#
_entry.id   AF-A0A1L9U132-F1
#
_cell.length_a   1.000
_cell.length_b   1.000
_cell.length_c   1.000
_cell.angle_alpha   90.00
_cell.angle_beta   90.00
_cell.angle_gamma   90.00
#
_symmetry.space_group_name_H-M   'P 1'
#
loop_
_entity.id
_entity.type
_entity.pdbx_description
1 polymer ?
#
loop_
_entity_poly.entity_id
_entity_poly.type
_entity_poly.pdbx_seq_one_letter_code
_entity_poly.pdbx_strand_id
1 'polypeptide(L)'
;MADLLFPTLHQRLKSQPKALYAAVLTDVARAASDGIEALTSFRALLLDSPNGTSSGLMAFDAHVGDTGCHLRAGMFLEVYRLYRNASSEWIDQTVHRLQKTQEKARQICAALTQHNARPQSVGLGGKDLPLPKLFRAVDWEEVLSTEPSGTPCLLKDMEDHRRSFERDSSKSVSWSSTSSTRSRSTSPSSTGSETPLPFETRWTPDNIKMLVRLVVYSFVLSKYKSFSSVNNTVVARLCPEDTAAAGYALMEGFWDFNHRDYRKARVERFSQELRALQVWISDLSSAWLHSVAMRCSPGGTDRLLARTTLKSGKGLTVTPCFVGYLLLRHEWAQCHSPILMVDRYFCSHGWHFNVFIAHLKPEVASDEAFQRPVEWNTQPVSISELLSSSWRSQPHAVAMGNSIRGGIDDYRSRLSDAEKETPHVTDGCCSENTQHVHDFTHANHDRLALSFFGAHKSYPFQLDDQDETEFVGSHMDDAFPRMRDAWTGAASELARHGGGHESLRIFGWQHVFVESPENVARRVREWHRNGNLMPLSA
;
A
#
# COMPACT_ATOMS: atom_id res chain seq x y z
N MET A 1 8.30 11.57 -15.15
CA MET A 1 7.03 10.90 -15.42
C MET A 1 7.19 9.39 -15.33
N ALA A 2 6.94 8.77 -14.18
CA ALA A 2 7.09 7.31 -14.04
C ALA A 2 6.18 6.55 -15.03
N ASP A 3 4.99 7.10 -15.30
CA ASP A 3 4.05 6.60 -16.32
C ASP A 3 4.57 6.71 -17.77
N LEU A 4 5.64 7.47 -18.04
CA LEU A 4 6.28 7.46 -19.37
C LEU A 4 7.15 6.23 -19.56
N LEU A 5 8.02 5.92 -18.59
CA LEU A 5 8.93 4.78 -18.69
C LEU A 5 8.20 3.46 -18.47
N PHE A 6 7.15 3.50 -17.66
CA PHE A 6 6.28 2.38 -17.36
C PHE A 6 4.83 2.81 -17.67
N PRO A 7 4.33 2.64 -18.91
CA PRO A 7 2.99 3.13 -19.26
C PRO A 7 1.86 2.30 -18.65
N THR A 8 0.94 2.95 -17.93
CA THR A 8 -0.28 2.33 -17.37
C THR A 8 -1.30 1.97 -18.46
N LEU A 9 -1.41 2.80 -19.50
CA LEU A 9 -2.23 2.59 -20.69
C LEU A 9 -1.46 3.09 -21.94
N HIS A 10 -1.67 2.46 -23.09
CA HIS A 10 -1.02 2.85 -24.36
C HIS A 10 -1.47 4.24 -24.89
N GLN A 11 -2.41 4.92 -24.21
CA GLN A 11 -3.13 6.09 -24.71
C GLN A 11 -2.40 7.44 -24.58
N ARG A 12 -1.22 7.53 -23.96
CA ARG A 12 -0.45 8.80 -23.86
C ARG A 12 0.61 8.99 -24.95
N LEU A 13 0.58 8.20 -26.03
CA LEU A 13 1.51 8.28 -27.16
C LEU A 13 1.22 9.45 -28.12
N LYS A 14 0.84 10.62 -27.61
CA LYS A 14 0.69 11.83 -28.44
C LYS A 14 2.06 12.37 -28.81
N SER A 15 2.22 12.77 -30.07
CA SER A 15 3.45 13.41 -30.53
C SER A 15 3.70 14.69 -29.74
N GLN A 16 4.95 14.89 -29.34
CA GLN A 16 5.37 16.06 -28.58
C GLN A 16 5.95 17.10 -29.54
N PRO A 17 5.56 18.39 -29.44
CA PRO A 17 6.16 19.44 -30.24
C PRO A 17 7.63 19.65 -29.86
N LYS A 18 8.47 20.04 -30.83
CA LYS A 18 9.91 20.36 -30.63
C LYS A 18 10.16 21.20 -29.38
N ALA A 19 9.33 22.22 -29.14
CA ALA A 19 9.49 23.14 -28.01
C ALA A 19 9.41 22.45 -26.62
N LEU A 20 8.89 21.23 -26.54
CA LEU A 20 8.78 20.45 -25.32
C LEU A 20 9.81 19.32 -25.20
N TYR A 21 10.75 19.17 -26.13
CA TYR A 21 11.74 18.08 -26.06
C TYR A 21 12.56 18.13 -24.77
N ALA A 22 13.10 19.29 -24.39
CA ALA A 22 13.87 19.43 -23.15
C ALA A 22 13.03 19.11 -21.89
N ALA A 23 11.76 19.54 -21.87
CA ALA A 23 10.84 19.18 -20.80
C ALA A 23 10.57 17.67 -20.74
N VAL A 24 10.31 17.01 -21.87
CA VAL A 24 10.08 15.55 -21.90
C VAL A 24 11.34 14.78 -21.48
N LEU A 25 12.53 15.22 -21.90
CA LEU A 25 13.80 14.62 -21.47
C LEU A 25 14.02 14.79 -19.97
N THR A 26 13.64 15.94 -19.40
CA THR A 26 13.62 16.16 -17.94
C THR A 26 12.68 15.17 -17.26
N ASP A 27 11.49 14.95 -17.81
CA ASP A 27 10.53 14.01 -17.26
C ASP A 27 11.04 12.56 -17.30
N VAL A 28 11.75 12.19 -18.37
CA VAL A 28 12.41 10.89 -18.53
C VAL A 28 13.54 10.72 -17.53
N ALA A 29 14.43 11.72 -17.42
CA ALA A 29 15.56 11.67 -16.48
C ALA A 29 15.08 11.54 -15.04
N ARG A 30 14.02 12.27 -14.65
CA ARG A 30 13.40 12.15 -13.32
C ARG A 30 12.76 10.79 -13.12
N ALA A 31 11.97 10.32 -14.08
CA ALA A 31 11.34 9.00 -13.99
C ALA A 31 12.36 7.88 -13.81
N ALA A 32 13.49 7.97 -14.53
CA ALA A 32 14.59 7.04 -14.40
C ALA A 32 15.23 7.15 -13.01
N SER A 33 15.46 8.37 -12.51
CA SER A 33 15.98 8.61 -11.17
C SER A 33 15.11 7.99 -10.08
N ASP A 34 13.81 8.26 -10.11
CA ASP A 34 12.86 7.74 -9.12
C ASP A 34 12.74 6.22 -9.23
N GLY A 35 12.79 5.68 -10.46
CA GLY A 35 12.80 4.24 -10.69
C GLY A 35 14.05 3.56 -10.11
N ILE A 36 15.23 4.16 -10.29
CA ILE A 36 16.49 3.66 -9.73
C ILE A 36 16.42 3.66 -8.21
N GLU A 37 15.97 4.76 -7.61
CA GLU A 37 15.85 4.91 -6.17
C GLU A 37 14.87 3.87 -5.60
N ALA A 38 13.67 3.79 -6.15
CA ALA A 38 12.64 2.83 -5.73
C ALA A 38 13.12 1.38 -5.77
N LEU A 39 13.72 0.98 -6.90
CA LEU A 39 14.19 -0.39 -7.12
C LEU A 39 15.39 -0.73 -6.23
N THR A 40 16.32 0.21 -6.03
CA THR A 40 17.48 0.02 -5.16
C THR A 40 17.05 -0.08 -3.70
N SER A 41 16.13 0.78 -3.25
CA SER A 41 15.54 0.71 -1.90
C SER A 41 14.80 -0.61 -1.69
N PHE A 42 14.03 -1.07 -2.68
CA PHE A 42 13.33 -2.35 -2.58
C PHE A 42 14.29 -3.53 -2.55
N ARG A 43 15.35 -3.53 -3.35
CA ARG A 43 16.41 -4.54 -3.29
C ARG A 43 17.10 -4.59 -1.93
N ALA A 44 17.39 -3.43 -1.34
CA ALA A 44 18.00 -3.35 -0.03
C ALA A 44 17.12 -3.96 1.07
N LEU A 45 15.78 -3.90 0.91
CA LEU A 45 14.83 -4.58 1.79
C LEU A 45 14.83 -6.10 1.61
N LEU A 46 14.99 -6.60 0.38
CA LEU A 46 15.00 -8.05 0.12
C LEU A 46 16.30 -8.73 0.62
N LEU A 47 17.42 -8.02 0.56
CA LEU A 47 18.74 -8.60 0.84
C LEU A 47 19.26 -8.33 2.27
N ASP A 48 18.41 -7.85 3.18
CA ASP A 48 18.78 -7.50 4.56
C ASP A 48 20.11 -6.72 4.62
N SER A 49 20.16 -5.57 3.93
CA SER A 49 21.41 -4.82 3.74
C SER A 49 22.16 -4.63 5.07
N PRO A 50 23.42 -5.13 5.20
CA PRO A 50 24.14 -5.20 6.46
C PRO A 50 24.50 -3.82 7.06
N ASN A 51 24.27 -2.74 6.31
CA ASN A 51 24.64 -1.39 6.71
C ASN A 51 23.49 -0.62 7.41
N GLY A 52 22.29 -1.22 7.57
CA GLY A 52 21.20 -0.60 8.34
C GLY A 52 20.65 0.72 7.75
N THR A 53 20.97 1.05 6.50
CA THR A 53 20.57 2.30 5.82
C THR A 53 19.28 2.20 5.01
N SER A 54 18.52 1.10 5.14
CA SER A 54 17.25 0.97 4.42
C SER A 54 16.23 2.00 4.92
N SER A 55 15.60 2.73 4.00
CA SER A 55 14.49 3.65 4.29
C SER A 55 13.24 2.96 4.84
N GLY A 56 13.22 1.62 4.81
CA GLY A 56 12.09 0.82 5.25
C GLY A 56 10.99 0.71 4.19
N LEU A 57 9.99 -0.11 4.47
CA LEU A 57 8.84 -0.29 3.57
C LEU A 57 7.90 0.92 3.58
N MET A 58 7.98 1.81 4.58
CA MET A 58 7.28 3.09 4.55
C MET A 58 7.66 3.98 3.36
N ALA A 59 8.83 3.78 2.75
CA ALA A 59 9.21 4.44 1.50
C ALA A 59 8.24 4.13 0.34
N PHE A 60 7.44 3.07 0.46
CA PHE A 60 6.44 2.65 -0.52
C PHE A 60 5.00 2.82 -0.03
N ASP A 61 4.78 3.53 1.08
CA ASP A 61 3.46 3.83 1.62
C ASP A 61 2.73 4.89 0.78
N ALA A 62 2.14 4.45 -0.33
CA ALA A 62 1.42 5.31 -1.25
C ALA A 62 0.04 5.72 -0.70
N HIS A 63 -0.24 7.03 -0.71
CA HIS A 63 -1.59 7.55 -0.46
C HIS A 63 -2.30 7.89 -1.76
N VAL A 64 -3.31 7.09 -2.09
CA VAL A 64 -3.97 7.13 -3.40
C VAL A 64 -5.26 7.98 -3.38
N GLY A 65 -5.64 8.49 -2.22
CA GLY A 65 -6.94 9.16 -2.01
C GLY A 65 -8.11 8.18 -1.98
N ASP A 66 -7.82 6.88 -2.03
CA ASP A 66 -8.73 5.81 -1.65
C ASP A 66 -8.55 5.48 -0.16
N THR A 67 -9.49 4.72 0.39
CA THR A 67 -9.48 4.25 1.78
C THR A 67 -8.75 2.90 1.91
N GLY A 68 -7.77 2.62 1.03
CA GLY A 68 -7.16 1.31 0.84
C GLY A 68 -5.71 1.15 1.32
N CYS A 69 -5.22 1.96 2.27
CA CYS A 69 -3.83 1.86 2.76
C CYS A 69 -3.49 0.45 3.30
N HIS A 70 -4.42 -0.15 4.02
CA HIS A 70 -4.31 -1.50 4.55
C HIS A 70 -4.18 -2.58 3.44
N LEU A 71 -4.77 -2.36 2.26
CA LEU A 71 -4.62 -3.26 1.11
C LEU A 71 -3.20 -3.21 0.54
N ARG A 72 -2.64 -2.00 0.39
CA ARG A 72 -1.27 -1.81 -0.10
C ARG A 72 -0.23 -2.40 0.85
N ALA A 73 -0.45 -2.28 2.16
CA ALA A 73 0.37 -2.96 3.15
C ALA A 73 0.37 -4.49 2.93
N GLY A 74 -0.81 -5.07 2.68
CA GLY A 74 -0.96 -6.49 2.34
C GLY A 74 -0.24 -6.89 1.05
N MET A 75 -0.36 -6.09 -0.01
CA MET A 75 0.33 -6.32 -1.29
C MET A 75 1.86 -6.37 -1.11
N PHE A 76 2.45 -5.40 -0.41
CA PHE A 76 3.89 -5.36 -0.18
C PHE A 76 4.37 -6.49 0.73
N LEU A 77 3.57 -6.88 1.72
CA LEU A 77 3.89 -8.03 2.57
C LEU A 77 3.88 -9.35 1.77
N GLU A 78 2.92 -9.53 0.86
CA GLU A 78 2.87 -10.68 -0.04
C GLU A 78 4.07 -10.71 -0.98
N VAL A 79 4.39 -9.59 -1.65
CA VAL A 79 5.54 -9.49 -2.56
C VAL A 79 6.86 -9.71 -1.81
N TYR A 80 7.03 -9.13 -0.61
CA TYR A 80 8.23 -9.36 0.20
C TYR A 80 8.41 -10.85 0.51
N ARG A 81 7.34 -11.54 0.93
CA ARG A 81 7.40 -12.98 1.22
C ARG A 81 7.77 -13.82 0.01
N LEU A 82 7.24 -13.48 -1.17
CA LEU A 82 7.54 -14.18 -2.42
C LEU A 82 8.98 -13.95 -2.90
N TYR A 83 9.53 -12.74 -2.70
CA TYR A 83 10.79 -12.34 -3.31
C TYR A 83 11.99 -12.26 -2.36
N ARG A 84 11.83 -12.34 -1.04
CA ARG A 84 12.95 -12.30 -0.07
C ARG A 84 14.03 -13.35 -0.31
N ASN A 85 13.66 -14.51 -0.86
CA ASN A 85 14.57 -15.61 -1.16
C ASN A 85 14.69 -15.87 -2.67
N ALA A 86 14.06 -15.05 -3.51
CA ALA A 86 14.07 -15.21 -4.96
C ALA A 86 15.23 -14.41 -5.59
N SER A 87 15.54 -14.70 -6.86
CA SER A 87 16.51 -13.89 -7.60
C SER A 87 16.02 -12.44 -7.74
N SER A 88 16.84 -11.49 -7.30
CA SER A 88 16.64 -10.06 -7.48
C SER A 88 17.35 -9.51 -8.73
N GLU A 89 17.84 -10.37 -9.64
CA GLU A 89 18.62 -9.97 -10.81
C GLU A 89 17.84 -9.02 -11.74
N TRP A 90 16.52 -9.23 -11.86
CA TRP A 90 15.65 -8.35 -12.62
C TRP A 90 15.69 -6.89 -12.12
N ILE A 91 15.93 -6.69 -10.82
CA ILE A 91 16.08 -5.36 -10.23
C ILE A 91 17.36 -4.72 -10.75
N ASP A 92 18.48 -5.43 -10.65
CA ASP A 92 19.80 -4.96 -11.06
C ASP A 92 19.83 -4.64 -12.57
N GLN A 93 19.26 -5.52 -13.40
CA GLN A 93 19.12 -5.30 -14.84
C GLN A 93 18.27 -4.06 -15.14
N THR A 94 17.15 -3.88 -14.44
CA THR A 94 16.27 -2.71 -14.64
C THR A 94 16.94 -1.41 -14.21
N VAL A 95 17.63 -1.42 -13.06
CA VAL A 95 18.40 -0.26 -12.55
C VAL A 95 19.48 0.15 -13.53
N HIS A 96 20.28 -0.80 -14.03
CA HIS A 96 21.34 -0.51 -15.01
C HIS A 96 20.78 0.17 -16.27
N ARG A 97 19.64 -0.30 -16.76
CA ARG A 97 18.97 0.29 -17.92
C ARG A 97 18.44 1.69 -17.64
N LEU A 98 17.84 1.92 -16.48
CA LEU A 98 17.37 3.25 -16.08
C LEU A 98 18.52 4.24 -15.95
N GLN A 99 19.67 3.83 -15.42
CA GLN A 99 20.88 4.67 -15.34
C GLN A 99 21.34 5.11 -16.72
N LYS A 100 21.40 4.18 -17.68
CA LYS A 100 21.73 4.49 -19.07
C LYS A 100 20.74 5.49 -19.69
N THR A 101 19.44 5.27 -19.47
CA THR A 101 18.39 6.16 -19.97
C THR A 101 18.46 7.56 -19.36
N GLN A 102 18.70 7.68 -18.05
CA GLN A 102 18.87 8.95 -17.37
C GLN A 102 20.04 9.75 -17.96
N GLU A 103 21.20 9.11 -18.08
CA GLU A 103 22.40 9.74 -18.60
C GLU A 103 22.21 10.18 -20.06
N LYS A 104 21.61 9.32 -20.88
CA LYS A 104 21.32 9.66 -22.27
C LYS A 104 20.35 10.83 -22.39
N ALA A 105 19.33 10.90 -21.54
CA ALA A 105 18.38 12.02 -21.53
C ALA A 105 19.06 13.35 -21.19
N ARG A 106 19.99 13.37 -20.22
CA ARG A 106 20.80 14.54 -19.87
C ARG A 106 21.69 14.99 -21.03
N GLN A 107 22.43 14.06 -21.65
CA GLN A 107 23.30 14.35 -22.78
C GLN A 107 22.55 14.94 -23.97
N ILE A 108 21.40 14.37 -24.31
CA ILE A 108 20.56 14.90 -25.41
C ILE A 108 20.05 16.30 -25.04
N CYS A 109 19.64 16.54 -23.79
CA CYS A 109 19.17 17.85 -23.37
C CYS A 109 20.28 18.92 -23.44
N ALA A 110 21.49 18.59 -23.01
CA ALA A 110 22.66 19.46 -23.13
C ALA A 110 23.01 19.75 -24.58
N ALA A 111 23.02 18.73 -25.44
CA ALA A 111 23.25 18.91 -26.87
C ALA A 111 22.23 19.88 -27.50
N LEU A 112 20.94 19.73 -27.17
CA LEU A 112 19.89 20.59 -27.72
C LEU A 112 19.94 22.03 -27.20
N THR A 113 20.24 22.23 -25.92
CA THR A 113 20.04 23.53 -25.24
C THR A 113 21.33 24.30 -24.96
N GLN A 114 22.46 23.62 -24.77
CA GLN A 114 23.75 24.27 -24.53
C GLN A 114 24.61 24.32 -25.80
N HIS A 115 24.51 23.29 -26.64
CA HIS A 115 25.32 23.18 -27.86
C HIS A 115 24.54 23.51 -29.15
N ASN A 116 23.27 23.91 -29.03
CA ASN A 116 22.39 24.25 -30.16
C ASN A 116 22.34 23.16 -31.24
N ALA A 117 22.49 21.89 -30.86
CA ALA A 117 22.45 20.77 -31.79
C ALA A 117 21.07 20.66 -32.44
N ARG A 118 21.05 20.25 -33.72
CA ARG A 118 19.78 19.99 -34.41
C ARG A 118 19.14 18.72 -33.82
N PRO A 119 17.82 18.66 -33.59
CA PRO A 119 17.17 17.47 -33.03
C PRO A 119 17.53 16.16 -33.76
N GLN A 120 17.70 16.20 -35.08
CA GLN A 120 18.04 15.04 -35.89
C GLN A 120 19.44 14.47 -35.57
N SER A 121 20.41 15.30 -35.17
CA SER A 121 21.76 14.83 -34.84
C SER A 121 21.80 14.07 -33.51
N VAL A 122 20.73 14.13 -32.72
CA VAL A 122 20.57 13.42 -31.45
C VAL A 122 19.44 12.39 -31.50
N GLY A 123 19.02 11.98 -32.70
CA GLY A 123 18.01 10.93 -32.91
C GLY A 123 16.56 11.38 -32.70
N LEU A 124 16.29 12.69 -32.60
CA LEU A 124 14.94 13.24 -32.44
C LEU A 124 14.39 13.80 -33.78
N GLY A 125 13.06 13.88 -33.88
CA GLY A 125 12.38 14.42 -35.06
C GLY A 125 12.49 15.94 -35.17
N GLY A 126 12.36 16.50 -36.37
CA GLY A 126 12.47 17.94 -36.60
C GLY A 126 11.24 18.79 -36.27
N LYS A 127 10.08 18.17 -36.02
CA LYS A 127 8.80 18.86 -35.74
C LYS A 127 8.12 18.26 -34.51
N ASP A 128 7.27 17.26 -34.73
CA ASP A 128 6.56 16.53 -33.70
C ASP A 128 7.17 15.13 -33.58
N LEU A 129 7.44 14.71 -32.34
CA LEU A 129 8.06 13.41 -32.07
C LEU A 129 7.08 12.51 -31.32
N PRO A 130 6.70 11.36 -31.91
CA PRO A 130 6.06 10.30 -31.17
C PRO A 130 6.94 9.84 -30.02
N LEU A 131 6.39 9.71 -28.81
CA LEU A 131 7.12 9.24 -27.62
C LEU A 131 7.93 7.95 -27.84
N PRO A 132 7.48 6.93 -28.61
CA PRO A 132 8.28 5.74 -28.86
C PRO A 132 9.59 6.00 -29.62
N LYS A 133 9.66 7.08 -30.41
CA LYS A 133 10.91 7.51 -31.04
C LYS A 133 11.82 8.24 -30.05
N LEU A 134 11.25 9.02 -29.14
CA LEU A 134 12.00 9.65 -28.04
C LEU A 134 12.61 8.59 -27.12
N PHE A 135 11.84 7.57 -26.73
CA PHE A 135 12.32 6.47 -25.88
C PHE A 135 13.48 5.71 -26.53
N ARG A 136 13.39 5.43 -27.83
CA ARG A 136 14.52 4.87 -28.59
C ARG A 136 15.76 5.77 -28.58
N ALA A 137 15.60 7.09 -28.63
CA ALA A 137 16.74 8.01 -28.58
C ALA A 137 17.44 8.03 -27.21
N VAL A 138 16.70 7.75 -26.12
CA VAL A 138 17.23 7.63 -24.75
C VAL A 138 17.53 6.17 -24.35
N ASP A 139 17.65 5.27 -25.31
CA ASP A 139 17.91 3.84 -25.10
C ASP A 139 16.92 3.16 -24.14
N TRP A 140 15.66 3.60 -24.13
CA TRP A 140 14.60 2.99 -23.33
C TRP A 140 13.66 2.15 -24.19
N GLU A 141 13.50 0.90 -23.80
CA GLU A 141 12.50 -0.04 -24.32
C GLU A 141 11.88 -0.81 -23.15
N GLU A 142 10.60 -0.64 -22.85
CA GLU A 142 9.98 -1.40 -21.75
C GLU A 142 10.17 -2.91 -22.04
N VAL A 143 10.69 -3.67 -21.08
CA VAL A 143 10.85 -5.13 -21.28
C VAL A 143 9.46 -5.70 -21.49
N LEU A 144 9.15 -6.08 -22.73
CA LEU A 144 8.13 -7.08 -23.01
C LEU A 144 8.75 -8.38 -22.52
N SER A 145 8.40 -8.83 -21.31
CA SER A 145 8.91 -10.10 -20.82
C SER A 145 8.57 -11.17 -21.86
N THR A 146 9.58 -11.80 -22.44
CA THR A 146 9.50 -13.22 -22.80
C THR A 146 9.02 -13.93 -21.55
N GLU A 147 7.93 -14.67 -21.66
CA GLU A 147 7.43 -15.49 -20.56
C GLU A 147 8.58 -16.30 -19.96
N PRO A 148 8.73 -16.35 -18.62
CA PRO A 148 9.60 -17.34 -18.03
C PRO A 148 8.96 -18.70 -18.33
N SER A 149 9.53 -19.41 -19.31
CA SER A 149 9.31 -20.84 -19.51
C SER A 149 9.85 -21.55 -18.27
N GLY A 150 9.02 -21.67 -17.25
CA GLY A 150 9.41 -22.21 -15.96
C GLY A 150 8.54 -21.61 -14.87
N THR A 151 7.38 -22.21 -14.66
CA THR A 151 6.57 -22.04 -13.45
C THR A 151 7.50 -22.12 -12.23
N PRO A 152 7.66 -21.05 -11.43
CA PRO A 152 8.30 -21.19 -10.14
C PRO A 152 7.42 -22.13 -9.32
N CYS A 153 7.97 -23.25 -8.88
CA CYS A 153 7.29 -24.29 -8.10
C CYS A 153 6.89 -23.81 -6.67
N LEU A 154 6.75 -22.50 -6.43
CA LEU A 154 6.68 -21.88 -5.10
C LEU A 154 5.25 -21.71 -4.56
N LEU A 155 4.22 -21.71 -5.41
CA LEU A 155 2.83 -21.68 -4.92
C LEU A 155 2.42 -22.99 -4.23
N LYS A 156 3.05 -24.12 -4.57
CA LYS A 156 2.87 -25.39 -3.83
C LYS A 156 3.60 -25.40 -2.49
N ASP A 157 4.75 -24.75 -2.39
CA ASP A 157 5.53 -24.72 -1.15
C ASP A 157 4.84 -23.92 -0.03
N MET A 158 4.00 -22.92 -0.36
CA MET A 158 3.16 -22.25 0.64
C MET A 158 1.99 -23.13 1.14
N GLU A 159 1.43 -24.00 0.29
CA GLU A 159 0.45 -25.01 0.74
C GLU A 159 1.11 -26.14 1.53
N ASP A 160 2.35 -26.52 1.20
CA ASP A 160 3.08 -27.60 1.87
C ASP A 160 3.74 -27.15 3.19
N HIS A 161 4.21 -25.90 3.32
CA HIS A 161 4.58 -25.32 4.63
C HIS A 161 3.37 -25.15 5.57
N ARG A 162 2.16 -24.99 5.02
CA ARG A 162 0.92 -24.96 5.79
C ARG A 162 0.55 -26.34 6.36
N ARG A 163 0.90 -27.44 5.68
CA ARG A 163 0.66 -28.82 6.14
C ARG A 163 1.76 -29.39 7.03
N SER A 164 2.98 -28.86 6.95
CA SER A 164 4.12 -29.35 7.75
C SER A 164 4.01 -29.05 9.26
N PHE A 165 3.13 -28.13 9.68
CA PHE A 165 2.96 -27.77 11.10
C PHE A 165 1.81 -28.51 11.81
N GLU A 166 0.99 -29.29 11.09
CA GLU A 166 -0.11 -30.09 11.68
C GLU A 166 0.28 -31.53 12.04
N ARG A 167 1.55 -31.91 11.85
CA ARG A 167 2.00 -33.30 12.05
C ARG A 167 2.78 -33.50 13.35
N ASP A 168 2.16 -33.14 14.47
CA ASP A 168 2.55 -33.65 15.79
C ASP A 168 1.32 -33.85 16.69
N SER A 169 0.35 -34.61 16.17
CA SER A 169 -0.56 -35.41 16.99
C SER A 169 -1.35 -36.34 16.09
N SER A 170 -1.00 -37.63 16.08
CA SER A 170 -1.93 -38.76 16.16
C SER A 170 -1.22 -40.04 15.78
N LYS A 171 -1.31 -41.00 16.71
CA LYS A 171 -0.85 -42.37 16.56
C LYS A 171 -1.55 -43.08 15.40
N SER A 172 -0.75 -43.86 14.69
CA SER A 172 -1.05 -45.05 13.90
C SER A 172 -2.51 -45.53 13.85
N VAL A 173 -3.08 -45.57 12.65
CA VAL A 173 -3.85 -46.74 12.17
C VAL A 173 -3.57 -46.92 10.68
N SER A 174 -2.99 -48.08 10.34
CA SER A 174 -2.68 -48.54 8.99
C SER A 174 -3.93 -49.08 8.30
N TRP A 175 -4.29 -48.57 7.12
CA TRP A 175 -5.11 -49.35 6.17
C TRP A 175 -4.53 -49.25 4.75
N SER A 176 -4.48 -50.42 4.15
CA SER A 176 -3.69 -50.82 3.01
C SER A 176 -4.24 -50.31 1.68
N SER A 177 -3.33 -50.13 0.73
CA SER A 177 -3.57 -49.85 -0.68
C SER A 177 -4.54 -50.85 -1.31
N THR A 178 -5.48 -50.35 -2.11
CA THR A 178 -6.04 -51.12 -3.24
C THR A 178 -6.25 -50.19 -4.41
N SER A 179 -5.74 -50.63 -5.55
CA SER A 179 -5.68 -49.95 -6.84
C SER A 179 -6.91 -50.22 -7.70
N SER A 180 -7.12 -49.34 -8.70
CA SER A 180 -8.19 -49.32 -9.72
C SER A 180 -9.50 -48.67 -9.22
N THR A 181 -10.25 -47.87 -9.99
CA THR A 181 -10.51 -47.91 -11.44
C THR A 181 -10.92 -46.52 -11.95
N ARG A 182 -10.67 -46.27 -13.24
CA ARG A 182 -11.16 -45.12 -14.03
C ARG A 182 -12.67 -44.91 -13.87
N SER A 183 -13.08 -43.67 -13.55
CA SER A 183 -14.41 -43.16 -13.87
C SER A 183 -14.27 -41.75 -14.43
N ARG A 184 -14.58 -41.61 -15.73
CA ARG A 184 -14.88 -40.34 -16.39
C ARG A 184 -16.11 -39.74 -15.70
N SER A 185 -15.98 -38.54 -15.14
CA SER A 185 -17.11 -37.64 -14.92
C SER A 185 -16.87 -36.35 -15.69
N THR A 186 -17.81 -36.10 -16.60
CA THR A 186 -17.96 -34.93 -17.45
C THR A 186 -18.12 -33.66 -16.63
N SER A 187 -17.27 -32.67 -16.88
CA SER A 187 -17.46 -31.30 -16.42
C SER A 187 -18.76 -30.73 -16.98
N PRO A 188 -19.65 -30.14 -16.16
CA PRO A 188 -20.73 -29.33 -16.68
C PRO A 188 -20.15 -28.00 -17.15
N SER A 189 -20.26 -27.72 -18.44
CA SER A 189 -20.02 -26.41 -19.04
C SER A 189 -21.07 -25.43 -18.52
N SER A 190 -20.71 -24.61 -17.53
CA SER A 190 -21.47 -23.42 -17.16
C SER A 190 -21.11 -22.30 -18.12
N THR A 191 -21.94 -22.11 -19.15
CA THR A 191 -22.09 -20.83 -19.84
C THR A 191 -22.74 -19.84 -18.87
N GLY A 192 -21.96 -19.32 -17.92
CA GLY A 192 -22.33 -18.21 -17.06
C GLY A 192 -21.82 -16.92 -17.67
N SER A 193 -22.71 -15.95 -17.87
CA SER A 193 -22.37 -14.57 -18.20
C SER A 193 -21.37 -14.03 -17.16
N GLU A 194 -20.08 -14.04 -17.48
CA GLU A 194 -19.05 -13.42 -16.65
C GLU A 194 -19.38 -11.93 -16.53
N THR A 195 -19.79 -11.50 -15.34
CA THR A 195 -19.94 -10.08 -15.05
C THR A 195 -18.55 -9.46 -15.19
N PRO A 196 -18.33 -8.47 -16.07
CA PRO A 196 -17.01 -7.88 -16.24
C PRO A 196 -16.54 -7.29 -14.91
N LEU A 197 -15.30 -7.63 -14.51
CA LEU A 197 -14.72 -7.12 -13.28
C LEU A 197 -14.53 -5.59 -13.40
N PRO A 198 -14.70 -4.84 -12.30
CA PRO A 198 -14.64 -3.37 -12.31
C PRO A 198 -13.21 -2.80 -12.39
N PHE A 199 -12.19 -3.68 -12.42
CA PHE A 199 -10.78 -3.32 -12.51
C PHE A 199 -10.14 -3.87 -13.79
N GLU A 200 -9.14 -3.14 -14.31
CA GLU A 200 -8.46 -3.43 -15.58
C GLU A 200 -7.17 -4.23 -15.37
N THR A 201 -6.55 -4.09 -14.20
CA THR A 201 -5.32 -4.78 -13.81
C THR A 201 -5.59 -6.21 -13.32
N ARG A 202 -4.51 -7.00 -13.26
CA ARG A 202 -4.53 -8.35 -12.67
C ARG A 202 -3.40 -8.44 -11.65
N TRP A 203 -3.70 -9.03 -10.49
CA TRP A 203 -2.67 -9.38 -9.52
C TRP A 203 -1.95 -10.66 -9.98
N THR A 204 -0.78 -10.47 -10.58
CA THR A 204 0.10 -11.55 -11.06
C THR A 204 1.49 -11.31 -10.48
N PRO A 205 1.77 -11.74 -9.25
CA PRO A 205 3.00 -11.40 -8.54
C PRO A 205 4.25 -12.03 -9.20
N ASP A 206 4.08 -12.99 -10.11
CA ASP A 206 5.12 -13.56 -10.98
C ASP A 206 5.49 -12.64 -12.16
N ASN A 207 4.63 -11.68 -12.51
CA ASN A 207 4.87 -10.74 -13.60
C ASN A 207 5.78 -9.59 -13.17
N ILE A 208 7.05 -9.67 -13.54
CA ILE A 208 8.08 -8.65 -13.25
C ILE A 208 7.65 -7.24 -13.68
N LYS A 209 6.92 -7.10 -14.80
CA LYS A 209 6.43 -5.81 -15.27
C LYS A 209 5.47 -5.17 -14.27
N MET A 210 4.58 -5.97 -13.70
CA MET A 210 3.64 -5.53 -12.66
C MET A 210 4.40 -5.15 -11.40
N LEU A 211 5.39 -5.95 -10.98
CA LEU A 211 6.21 -5.67 -9.79
C LEU A 211 7.01 -4.38 -9.90
N VAL A 212 7.70 -4.15 -11.03
CA VAL A 212 8.44 -2.90 -11.27
C VAL A 212 7.48 -1.71 -11.13
N ARG A 213 6.28 -1.78 -11.72
CA ARG A 213 5.28 -0.71 -11.62
C ARG A 213 4.77 -0.52 -10.20
N LEU A 214 4.45 -1.60 -9.49
CA LEU A 214 4.03 -1.55 -8.09
C LEU A 214 5.08 -0.83 -7.23
N VAL A 215 6.34 -1.25 -7.32
CA VAL A 215 7.46 -0.69 -6.55
C VAL A 215 7.68 0.79 -6.91
N VAL A 216 7.84 1.10 -8.20
CA VAL A 216 8.15 2.47 -8.66
C VAL A 216 6.99 3.43 -8.39
N TYR A 217 5.76 3.04 -8.70
CA TYR A 217 4.63 3.96 -8.52
C TYR A 217 4.33 4.20 -7.05
N SER A 218 4.40 3.16 -6.22
CA SER A 218 4.17 3.32 -4.78
C SER A 218 5.24 4.21 -4.16
N PHE A 219 6.49 4.05 -4.58
CA PHE A 219 7.59 4.92 -4.18
C PHE A 219 7.38 6.36 -4.60
N VAL A 220 7.05 6.62 -5.88
CA VAL A 220 6.81 7.99 -6.39
C VAL A 220 5.65 8.66 -5.65
N LEU A 221 4.55 7.93 -5.43
CA LEU A 221 3.40 8.43 -4.69
C LEU A 221 3.72 8.68 -3.21
N SER A 222 4.62 7.90 -2.61
CA SER A 222 5.09 8.12 -1.24
C SER A 222 6.08 9.29 -1.15
N LYS A 223 7.02 9.39 -2.09
CA LYS A 223 8.06 10.43 -2.15
C LYS A 223 7.49 11.83 -2.33
N TYR A 224 6.47 11.98 -3.17
CA TYR A 224 5.85 13.27 -3.47
C TYR A 224 4.53 13.49 -2.71
N LYS A 225 4.32 12.78 -1.59
CA LYS A 225 3.24 13.09 -0.64
C LYS A 225 3.70 14.12 0.38
N SER A 226 2.81 15.02 0.72
CA SER A 226 2.92 15.92 1.87
C SER A 226 1.73 15.69 2.80
N PHE A 227 1.94 15.96 4.08
CA PHE A 227 0.88 15.99 5.07
C PHE A 227 0.57 17.42 5.43
N SER A 228 -0.72 17.74 5.46
CA SER A 228 -1.20 19.06 5.87
C SER A 228 -2.36 18.89 6.85
N SER A 229 -2.43 19.74 7.85
CA SER A 229 -3.61 19.83 8.72
C SER A 229 -4.63 20.74 8.05
N VAL A 230 -5.83 20.21 7.78
CA VAL A 230 -6.96 20.98 7.24
C VAL A 230 -8.14 20.74 8.15
N ASN A 231 -8.67 21.80 8.77
CA ASN A 231 -9.76 21.71 9.74
C ASN A 231 -9.49 20.68 10.85
N ASN A 232 -8.30 20.73 11.47
CA ASN A 232 -7.84 19.80 12.51
C ASN A 232 -7.84 18.32 12.09
N THR A 233 -7.80 18.05 10.78
CA THR A 233 -7.67 16.70 10.22
C THR A 233 -6.38 16.63 9.42
N VAL A 234 -5.57 15.61 9.68
CA VAL A 234 -4.35 15.37 8.90
C VAL A 234 -4.75 14.77 7.55
N VAL A 235 -4.37 15.43 6.46
CA VAL A 235 -4.66 15.01 5.10
C VAL A 235 -3.35 14.82 4.34
N ALA A 236 -3.20 13.65 3.71
CA ALA A 236 -2.15 13.39 2.74
C ALA A 236 -2.53 13.99 1.37
N ARG A 237 -1.64 14.79 0.78
CA ARG A 237 -1.80 15.36 -0.56
C ARG A 237 -0.56 15.11 -1.37
N LEU A 238 -0.73 14.96 -2.68
CA LEU A 238 0.40 14.91 -3.58
C LEU A 238 0.84 16.33 -3.95
N CYS A 239 2.15 16.54 -4.11
CA CYS A 239 2.77 17.80 -4.49
C CYS A 239 3.38 17.73 -5.90
N PRO A 240 2.59 18.03 -6.96
CA PRO A 240 3.10 18.12 -8.33
C PRO A 240 4.28 19.10 -8.49
N GLU A 241 4.32 20.16 -7.69
CA GLU A 241 5.37 21.16 -7.67
C GLU A 241 6.70 20.55 -7.24
N ASP A 242 6.71 19.72 -6.19
CA ASP A 242 7.91 19.01 -5.72
C ASP A 242 8.39 18.00 -6.78
N THR A 243 7.45 17.35 -7.47
CA THR A 243 7.77 16.47 -8.61
C THR A 243 8.44 17.25 -9.73
N ALA A 244 7.96 18.45 -10.06
CA ALA A 244 8.56 19.32 -11.07
C ALA A 244 9.95 19.81 -10.63
N ALA A 245 10.07 20.29 -9.39
CA ALA A 245 11.30 20.81 -8.81
C ALA A 245 12.40 19.75 -8.80
N ALA A 246 12.09 18.51 -8.39
CA ALA A 246 13.04 17.40 -8.43
C ALA A 246 13.56 17.12 -9.85
N GLY A 247 12.69 17.20 -10.86
CA GLY A 247 13.11 17.06 -12.25
C GLY A 247 14.03 18.19 -12.72
N TYR A 248 13.71 19.44 -12.39
CA TYR A 248 14.54 20.58 -12.77
C TYR A 248 15.90 20.59 -12.07
N ALA A 249 15.94 20.27 -10.78
CA ALA A 249 17.20 20.12 -10.03
C ALA A 249 18.08 19.03 -10.65
N LEU A 250 17.50 17.92 -11.09
CA LEU A 250 18.23 16.82 -11.75
C LEU A 250 18.85 17.22 -13.11
N MET A 251 18.30 18.24 -13.75
CA MET A 251 18.72 18.75 -15.06
C MET A 251 19.57 20.02 -14.96
N GLU A 252 19.83 20.51 -13.75
CA GLU A 252 20.75 21.62 -13.53
C GLU A 252 22.14 21.25 -14.08
N GLY A 253 22.74 22.18 -14.83
CA GLY A 253 24.00 21.93 -15.55
C GLY A 253 23.85 21.19 -16.88
N PHE A 254 22.68 20.63 -17.22
CA PHE A 254 22.41 19.99 -18.51
C PHE A 254 21.38 20.71 -19.37
N TRP A 255 20.48 21.48 -18.75
CA TRP A 255 19.50 22.29 -19.46
C TRP A 255 19.77 23.79 -19.27
N ASP A 256 20.03 24.50 -20.37
CA ASP A 256 19.87 25.96 -20.38
C ASP A 256 18.39 26.37 -20.33
N PHE A 257 17.89 26.70 -19.14
CA PHE A 257 16.51 27.13 -18.92
C PHE A 257 16.15 28.46 -19.60
N ASN A 258 17.14 29.22 -20.10
CA ASN A 258 16.92 30.47 -20.83
C ASN A 258 16.86 30.26 -22.36
N HIS A 259 17.06 29.03 -22.83
CA HIS A 259 17.06 28.73 -24.26
C HIS A 259 15.69 29.00 -24.91
N ARG A 260 15.66 29.86 -25.94
CA ARG A 260 14.42 30.41 -26.52
C ARG A 260 13.51 29.37 -27.21
N ASP A 261 14.11 28.31 -27.78
CA ASP A 261 13.34 27.27 -28.50
C ASP A 261 12.65 26.26 -27.58
N TYR A 262 13.06 26.12 -26.31
CA TYR A 262 12.60 25.06 -25.42
C TYR A 262 11.95 25.62 -24.17
N ARG A 263 10.86 25.00 -23.72
CA ARG A 263 10.04 25.51 -22.62
C ARG A 263 9.93 24.51 -21.49
N LYS A 264 9.78 25.02 -20.26
CA LYS A 264 9.42 24.25 -19.07
C LYS A 264 8.05 23.58 -19.22
N ALA A 265 7.89 22.40 -18.62
CA ALA A 265 6.59 21.76 -18.50
C ALA A 265 5.70 22.57 -17.55
N ARG A 266 4.39 22.59 -17.83
CA ARG A 266 3.42 23.14 -16.88
C ARG A 266 3.15 22.14 -15.76
N VAL A 267 2.82 22.65 -14.58
CA VAL A 267 2.61 21.84 -13.36
C VAL A 267 1.51 20.80 -13.54
N GLU A 268 0.46 21.11 -14.32
CA GLU A 268 -0.68 20.21 -14.55
C GLU A 268 -0.26 18.87 -15.18
N ARG A 269 0.88 18.85 -15.90
CA ARG A 269 1.43 17.63 -16.47
C ARG A 269 1.83 16.63 -15.37
N PHE A 270 2.46 17.12 -14.30
CA PHE A 270 2.84 16.30 -13.16
C PHE A 270 1.60 15.87 -12.35
N SER A 271 0.60 16.74 -12.22
CA SER A 271 -0.69 16.35 -11.62
C SER A 271 -1.36 15.21 -12.39
N GLN A 272 -1.29 15.24 -13.73
CA GLN A 272 -1.85 14.19 -14.59
C GLN A 272 -1.09 12.87 -14.51
N GLU A 273 0.24 12.90 -14.37
CA GLU A 273 1.05 11.73 -14.07
C GLU A 273 0.65 11.12 -12.73
N LEU A 274 0.74 11.91 -11.66
CA LEU A 274 0.51 11.41 -10.30
C LEU A 274 -0.88 10.80 -10.16
N ARG A 275 -1.89 11.44 -10.78
CA ARG A 275 -3.24 10.87 -10.88
C ARG A 275 -3.28 9.54 -11.65
N ALA A 276 -2.50 9.39 -12.72
CA ALA A 276 -2.44 8.13 -13.46
C ALA A 276 -1.81 7.01 -12.62
N LEU A 277 -0.79 7.33 -11.81
CA LEU A 277 -0.20 6.38 -10.88
C LEU A 277 -1.20 5.98 -9.79
N GLN A 278 -1.93 6.95 -9.23
CA GLN A 278 -2.99 6.72 -8.25
C GLN A 278 -4.08 5.79 -8.80
N VAL A 279 -4.60 6.07 -10.00
CA VAL A 279 -5.59 5.22 -10.67
C VAL A 279 -5.09 3.80 -10.79
N TRP A 280 -3.86 3.61 -11.30
CA TRP A 280 -3.31 2.27 -11.49
C TRP A 280 -3.11 1.51 -10.17
N ILE A 281 -2.62 2.18 -9.12
CA ILE A 281 -2.43 1.54 -7.81
C ILE A 281 -3.78 1.20 -7.16
N SER A 282 -4.78 2.07 -7.22
CA SER A 282 -6.12 1.78 -6.67
C SER A 282 -6.78 0.57 -7.35
N ASP A 283 -6.59 0.47 -8.67
CA ASP A 283 -7.07 -0.64 -9.48
C ASP A 283 -6.35 -1.95 -9.10
N LEU A 284 -5.02 -1.91 -8.98
CA LEU A 284 -4.22 -3.06 -8.56
C LEU A 284 -4.52 -3.50 -7.12
N SER A 285 -4.77 -2.57 -6.19
CA SER A 285 -5.17 -2.89 -4.82
C SER A 285 -6.50 -3.64 -4.78
N SER A 286 -7.45 -3.24 -5.62
CA SER A 286 -8.74 -3.94 -5.76
C SER A 286 -8.57 -5.32 -6.40
N ALA A 287 -7.72 -5.44 -7.43
CA ALA A 287 -7.38 -6.71 -8.06
C ALA A 287 -6.66 -7.67 -7.10
N TRP A 288 -5.77 -7.17 -6.25
CA TRP A 288 -5.12 -7.95 -5.18
C TRP A 288 -6.15 -8.48 -4.19
N LEU A 289 -7.02 -7.61 -3.67
CA LEU A 289 -8.05 -8.00 -2.72
C LEU A 289 -9.03 -9.03 -3.31
N HIS A 290 -9.39 -8.89 -4.60
CA HIS A 290 -10.14 -9.90 -5.31
C HIS A 290 -9.38 -11.24 -5.39
N SER A 291 -8.05 -11.20 -5.63
CA SER A 291 -7.23 -12.42 -5.59
C SER A 291 -7.20 -13.07 -4.20
N VAL A 292 -7.24 -12.28 -3.12
CA VAL A 292 -7.37 -12.78 -1.74
C VAL A 292 -8.73 -13.45 -1.58
N ALA A 293 -9.82 -12.80 -1.99
CA ALA A 293 -11.16 -13.38 -1.93
C ALA A 293 -11.29 -14.71 -2.68
N MET A 294 -10.66 -14.84 -3.84
CA MET A 294 -10.61 -16.10 -4.61
C MET A 294 -9.86 -17.23 -3.89
N ARG A 295 -8.93 -16.90 -2.98
CA ARG A 295 -8.19 -17.87 -2.15
C ARG A 295 -8.92 -18.20 -0.85
N CYS A 296 -9.79 -17.32 -0.36
CA CYS A 296 -10.56 -17.51 0.87
C CYS A 296 -11.79 -18.41 0.64
N SER A 297 -12.24 -19.11 1.69
CA SER A 297 -13.55 -19.77 1.76
C SER A 297 -14.38 -19.10 2.87
N PRO A 298 -15.66 -18.77 2.65
CA PRO A 298 -16.60 -19.40 1.70
C PRO A 298 -16.73 -18.63 0.37
N GLY A 299 -17.25 -19.31 -0.65
CA GLY A 299 -17.55 -18.69 -1.96
C GLY A 299 -18.60 -17.58 -1.86
N GLY A 300 -18.56 -16.64 -2.81
CA GLY A 300 -19.49 -15.50 -2.88
C GLY A 300 -18.85 -14.15 -2.54
N THR A 301 -17.71 -14.13 -1.83
CA THR A 301 -17.02 -12.88 -1.52
C THR A 301 -16.37 -12.24 -2.73
N ASP A 302 -15.88 -13.04 -3.66
CA ASP A 302 -15.40 -12.59 -4.98
C ASP A 302 -16.51 -11.83 -5.73
N ARG A 303 -17.73 -12.39 -5.74
CA ARG A 303 -18.90 -11.77 -6.35
C ARG A 303 -19.35 -10.52 -5.60
N LEU A 304 -19.32 -10.54 -4.26
CA LEU A 304 -19.61 -9.38 -3.41
C LEU A 304 -18.64 -8.23 -3.73
N LEU A 305 -17.34 -8.52 -3.77
CA LEU A 305 -16.31 -7.54 -4.13
C LEU A 305 -16.52 -6.99 -5.53
N ALA A 306 -16.74 -7.85 -6.52
CA ALA A 306 -16.92 -7.44 -7.91
C ALA A 306 -18.15 -6.51 -8.07
N ARG A 307 -19.23 -6.74 -7.30
CA ARG A 307 -20.45 -5.95 -7.37
C ARG A 307 -20.40 -4.65 -6.57
N THR A 308 -19.59 -4.60 -5.53
CA THR A 308 -19.48 -3.42 -4.65
C THR A 308 -18.25 -2.57 -4.92
N THR A 309 -17.29 -3.04 -5.71
CA THR A 309 -16.14 -2.23 -6.12
C THR A 309 -16.55 -1.26 -7.22
N LEU A 310 -16.33 0.03 -6.99
CA LEU A 310 -16.76 1.11 -7.86
C LEU A 310 -15.58 1.93 -8.37
N LYS A 311 -15.75 2.55 -9.54
CA LYS A 311 -14.79 3.49 -10.12
C LYS A 311 -15.32 4.91 -10.00
N SER A 312 -14.59 5.77 -9.30
CA SER A 312 -14.95 7.19 -9.19
C SER A 312 -14.93 7.88 -10.55
N GLY A 313 -15.59 9.03 -10.67
CA GLY A 313 -15.44 9.91 -11.85
C GLY A 313 -14.00 10.38 -12.10
N LYS A 314 -13.11 10.22 -11.11
CA LYS A 314 -11.68 10.48 -11.27
C LYS A 314 -10.86 9.30 -11.80
N GLY A 315 -11.47 8.11 -11.88
CA GLY A 315 -10.86 6.86 -12.34
C GLY A 315 -10.34 5.97 -11.21
N LEU A 316 -10.38 6.40 -9.94
CA LEU A 316 -9.95 5.59 -8.80
C LEU A 316 -10.92 4.42 -8.57
N THR A 317 -10.39 3.21 -8.48
CA THR A 317 -11.14 1.99 -8.18
C THR A 317 -11.15 1.76 -6.67
N VAL A 318 -12.33 1.61 -6.06
CA VAL A 318 -12.49 1.56 -4.60
C VAL A 318 -13.42 0.42 -4.21
N THR A 319 -12.95 -0.42 -3.30
CA THR A 319 -13.76 -1.42 -2.59
C THR A 319 -14.25 -0.85 -1.25
N PRO A 320 -15.48 -1.15 -0.81
CA PRO A 320 -15.97 -0.77 0.51
C PRO A 320 -15.02 -1.20 1.64
N CYS A 321 -14.70 -0.27 2.54
CA CYS A 321 -13.79 -0.49 3.66
C CYS A 321 -14.14 -1.73 4.50
N PHE A 322 -15.41 -1.87 4.90
CA PHE A 322 -15.83 -2.97 5.75
C PHE A 322 -15.66 -4.32 5.04
N VAL A 323 -16.10 -4.44 3.78
CA VAL A 323 -15.94 -5.68 2.98
C VAL A 323 -14.46 -6.02 2.81
N GLY A 324 -13.64 -5.04 2.44
CA GLY A 324 -12.20 -5.25 2.26
C GLY A 324 -11.50 -5.63 3.56
N TYR A 325 -11.90 -5.02 4.68
CA TYR A 325 -11.35 -5.36 5.99
C TYR A 325 -11.69 -6.78 6.42
N LEU A 326 -12.89 -7.30 6.16
CA LEU A 326 -13.25 -8.67 6.54
C LEU A 326 -12.33 -9.72 5.90
N LEU A 327 -11.98 -9.52 4.63
CA LEU A 327 -11.01 -10.37 3.93
C LEU A 327 -9.61 -10.21 4.50
N LEU A 328 -9.17 -8.98 4.72
CA LEU A 328 -7.85 -8.71 5.26
C LEU A 328 -7.67 -9.28 6.67
N ARG A 329 -8.68 -9.11 7.52
CA ARG A 329 -8.77 -9.68 8.86
C ARG A 329 -8.63 -11.19 8.83
N HIS A 330 -9.32 -11.86 7.91
CA HIS A 330 -9.21 -13.30 7.70
C HIS A 330 -7.80 -13.69 7.25
N GLU A 331 -7.24 -12.98 6.27
CA GLU A 331 -5.88 -13.21 5.77
C GLU A 331 -4.83 -13.04 6.88
N TRP A 332 -4.93 -11.98 7.69
CA TRP A 332 -4.03 -11.75 8.81
C TRP A 332 -4.11 -12.84 9.87
N ALA A 333 -5.31 -13.30 10.21
CA ALA A 333 -5.50 -14.41 11.14
C ALA A 333 -4.92 -15.73 10.60
N GLN A 334 -4.98 -15.96 9.29
CA GLN A 334 -4.40 -17.18 8.67
C GLN A 334 -2.88 -17.13 8.50
N CYS A 335 -2.30 -15.95 8.34
CA CYS A 335 -0.86 -15.78 8.11
C CYS A 335 0.00 -16.07 9.34
N HIS A 336 -0.59 -16.20 10.54
CA HIS A 336 0.11 -16.36 11.83
C HIS A 336 1.19 -15.30 12.10
N SER A 337 1.18 -14.20 11.35
CA SER A 337 2.13 -13.10 11.48
C SER A 337 1.53 -12.07 12.42
N PRO A 338 2.25 -11.63 13.46
CA PRO A 338 1.72 -10.62 14.36
C PRO A 338 1.51 -9.29 13.64
N ILE A 339 0.58 -8.49 14.17
CA ILE A 339 0.38 -7.09 13.82
C ILE A 339 1.07 -6.24 14.89
N LEU A 340 1.88 -5.28 14.47
CA LEU A 340 2.39 -4.25 15.37
C LEU A 340 1.32 -3.15 15.50
N MET A 341 1.02 -2.75 16.73
CA MET A 341 0.13 -1.62 16.99
C MET A 341 0.92 -0.49 17.64
N VAL A 342 0.88 0.70 17.05
CA VAL A 342 1.52 1.90 17.57
C VAL A 342 0.44 2.88 17.97
N ASP A 343 0.32 3.12 19.27
CA ASP A 343 -0.66 4.01 19.84
C ASP A 343 0.01 5.25 20.42
N ARG A 344 -0.49 6.41 20.02
CA ARG A 344 -0.18 7.68 20.68
C ARG A 344 -1.28 8.02 21.67
N TYR A 345 -0.99 7.81 22.95
CA TYR A 345 -1.91 8.12 24.04
C TYR A 345 -1.69 9.52 24.59
N PHE A 346 -2.74 10.35 24.62
CA PHE A 346 -2.73 11.67 25.24
C PHE A 346 -3.24 11.57 26.68
N CYS A 347 -2.35 11.86 27.63
CA CYS A 347 -2.66 11.99 29.06
C CYS A 347 -2.83 13.46 29.45
N SER A 348 -3.09 13.76 30.73
CA SER A 348 -3.26 15.15 31.15
C SER A 348 -1.99 16.02 31.01
N HIS A 349 -0.81 15.40 30.96
CA HIS A 349 0.50 16.08 30.98
C HIS A 349 1.21 16.13 29.61
N GLY A 350 0.62 15.57 28.56
CA GLY A 350 1.28 15.42 27.25
C GLY A 350 0.89 14.09 26.63
N TRP A 351 1.80 13.47 25.88
CA TRP A 351 1.52 12.21 25.20
C TRP A 351 2.61 11.15 25.35
N HIS A 352 2.21 9.90 25.18
CA HIS A 352 3.07 8.71 25.21
C HIS A 352 2.98 7.96 23.88
N PHE A 353 4.06 7.30 23.46
CA PHE A 353 3.98 6.25 22.46
C PHE A 353 4.02 4.89 23.14
N ASN A 354 2.96 4.10 22.94
CA ASN A 354 2.88 2.73 23.36
C ASN A 354 2.95 1.83 22.12
N VAL A 355 3.74 0.78 22.20
CA VAL A 355 3.85 -0.22 21.12
C VAL A 355 3.35 -1.55 21.65
N PHE A 356 2.56 -2.24 20.83
CA PHE A 356 1.99 -3.54 21.15
C PHE A 356 2.21 -4.52 20.01
N ILE A 357 2.23 -5.80 20.37
CA ILE A 357 2.21 -6.92 19.43
C ILE A 357 0.87 -7.62 19.60
N ALA A 358 0.11 -7.73 18.52
CA ALA A 358 -1.15 -8.46 18.47
C ALA A 358 -0.98 -9.75 17.67
N HIS A 359 -1.21 -10.89 18.31
CA HIS A 359 -1.29 -12.20 17.67
C HIS A 359 -2.75 -12.55 17.40
N LEU A 360 -3.08 -12.81 16.13
CA LEU A 360 -4.43 -13.13 15.71
C LEU A 360 -4.59 -14.65 15.60
N LYS A 361 -5.70 -15.18 16.13
CA LYS A 361 -6.08 -16.58 15.98
C LYS A 361 -7.54 -16.71 15.55
N PRO A 362 -7.85 -17.48 14.48
CA PRO A 362 -9.23 -17.76 14.13
C PRO A 362 -9.85 -18.71 15.15
N GLU A 363 -11.10 -18.46 15.57
CA GLU A 363 -11.84 -19.43 16.39
C GLU A 363 -12.25 -20.66 15.56
N VAL A 364 -12.15 -21.86 16.16
CA VAL A 364 -12.14 -23.17 15.47
C VAL A 364 -13.54 -23.67 15.05
N ALA A 365 -14.65 -22.99 15.37
CA ALA A 365 -15.97 -23.61 15.33
C ALA A 365 -17.09 -22.78 14.66
N SER A 366 -17.20 -22.76 13.33
CA SER A 366 -18.46 -22.46 12.59
C SER A 366 -18.27 -22.59 11.07
N ASP A 367 -19.31 -22.75 10.25
CA ASP A 367 -19.21 -22.77 8.77
C ASP A 367 -19.23 -21.36 8.11
N GLU A 368 -19.39 -20.28 8.90
CA GLU A 368 -19.57 -18.90 8.40
C GLU A 368 -18.29 -18.04 8.56
N ALA A 369 -17.29 -18.20 7.67
CA ALA A 369 -15.93 -17.75 7.95
C ALA A 369 -15.72 -16.23 8.19
N PHE A 370 -16.60 -15.35 7.69
CA PHE A 370 -16.46 -13.89 7.86
C PHE A 370 -17.15 -13.33 9.10
N GLN A 371 -18.07 -14.07 9.71
CA GLN A 371 -18.73 -13.69 10.96
C GLN A 371 -18.02 -14.27 12.19
N ARG A 372 -17.04 -15.16 12.00
CA ARG A 372 -16.26 -15.75 13.11
C ARG A 372 -15.47 -14.68 13.85
N PRO A 373 -15.53 -14.64 15.19
CA PRO A 373 -14.58 -13.87 15.98
C PRO A 373 -13.14 -14.30 15.70
N VAL A 374 -12.23 -13.34 15.74
CA VAL A 374 -10.79 -13.57 15.69
C VAL A 374 -10.29 -13.12 17.04
N GLU A 375 -9.60 -14.00 17.73
CA GLU A 375 -9.00 -13.68 19.01
C GLU A 375 -7.77 -12.81 18.74
N TRP A 376 -7.71 -11.65 19.39
CA TRP A 376 -6.52 -10.78 19.38
C TRP A 376 -5.86 -10.90 20.76
N ASN A 377 -4.69 -11.54 20.80
CA ASN A 377 -3.85 -11.53 21.98
C ASN A 377 -2.82 -10.40 21.86
N THR A 378 -3.08 -9.31 22.59
CA THR A 378 -2.31 -8.07 22.52
C THR A 378 -1.45 -7.91 23.78
N GLN A 379 -0.15 -7.72 23.59
CA GLN A 379 0.82 -7.50 24.66
C GLN A 379 1.63 -6.22 24.41
N PRO A 380 1.97 -5.43 25.46
CA PRO A 380 2.84 -4.29 25.29
C PRO A 380 4.26 -4.77 25.01
N VAL A 381 4.99 -3.99 24.21
CA VAL A 381 6.39 -4.28 23.90
C VAL A 381 7.19 -2.98 23.99
N SER A 382 8.36 -3.07 24.63
CA SER A 382 9.31 -1.98 24.68
C SER A 382 10.08 -1.86 23.38
N ILE A 383 10.62 -0.66 23.13
CA ILE A 383 11.49 -0.41 21.98
C ILE A 383 12.74 -1.32 22.02
N SER A 384 13.26 -1.62 23.21
CA SER A 384 14.41 -2.52 23.38
C SER A 384 14.08 -3.96 22.98
N GLU A 385 12.89 -4.45 23.32
CA GLU A 385 12.42 -5.78 22.93
C GLU A 385 12.21 -5.91 21.42
N LEU A 386 11.69 -4.87 20.74
CA LEU A 386 11.59 -4.87 19.27
C LEU A 386 12.97 -5.03 18.62
N LEU A 387 13.99 -4.32 19.13
CA LEU A 387 15.34 -4.32 18.57
C LEU A 387 16.13 -5.60 18.88
N SER A 388 15.80 -6.30 19.96
CA SER A 388 16.40 -7.58 20.34
C SER A 388 15.65 -8.79 19.79
N SER A 389 14.47 -8.60 19.19
CA SER A 389 13.66 -9.69 18.65
C SER A 389 14.35 -10.44 17.50
N SER A 390 14.10 -11.74 17.40
CA SER A 390 14.62 -12.59 16.32
C SER A 390 14.02 -12.29 14.95
N TRP A 391 12.92 -11.55 14.92
CA TRP A 391 12.17 -11.16 13.72
C TRP A 391 12.27 -9.65 13.46
N ARG A 392 13.22 -8.95 14.08
CA ARG A 392 13.36 -7.48 14.01
C ARG A 392 13.49 -6.91 12.59
N SER A 393 14.00 -7.69 11.64
CA SER A 393 14.15 -7.31 10.23
C SER A 393 12.96 -7.75 9.36
N GLN A 394 12.10 -8.64 9.87
CA GLN A 394 10.97 -9.17 9.10
C GLN A 394 9.84 -8.12 9.08
N PRO A 395 9.29 -7.77 7.92
CA PRO A 395 8.16 -6.87 7.82
C PRO A 395 6.87 -7.44 8.40
N HIS A 396 6.12 -6.59 9.11
CA HIS A 396 4.80 -6.88 9.65
C HIS A 396 3.81 -5.78 9.24
N ALA A 397 2.52 -6.12 9.26
CA ALA A 397 1.49 -5.09 9.23
C ALA A 397 1.62 -4.24 10.49
N VAL A 398 1.56 -2.92 10.33
CA VAL A 398 1.61 -1.93 11.41
C VAL A 398 0.33 -1.12 11.38
N ALA A 399 -0.45 -1.23 12.44
CA ALA A 399 -1.62 -0.39 12.69
C ALA A 399 -1.20 0.79 13.58
N MET A 400 -1.46 2.01 13.12
CA MET A 400 -1.17 3.22 13.87
C MET A 400 -2.45 3.98 14.20
N GLY A 401 -2.51 4.50 15.42
CA GLY A 401 -3.68 5.20 15.93
C GLY A 401 -3.36 6.11 17.12
N ASN A 402 -4.42 6.73 17.63
CA ASN A 402 -4.34 7.66 18.75
C ASN A 402 -5.41 7.34 19.77
N SER A 403 -5.14 7.71 21.01
CA SER A 403 -6.08 7.52 22.10
C SER A 403 -6.04 8.68 23.07
N ILE A 404 -7.19 9.00 23.64
CA ILE A 404 -7.35 10.04 24.65
C ILE A 404 -8.54 9.70 25.55
N ARG A 405 -8.48 10.07 26.83
CA ARG A 405 -9.66 10.05 27.71
C ARG A 405 -10.63 11.15 27.32
N GLY A 406 -11.45 10.88 26.32
CA GLY A 406 -12.39 11.82 25.73
C GLY A 406 -12.86 11.37 24.35
N GLY A 407 -13.55 12.26 23.65
CA GLY A 407 -13.97 12.07 22.26
C GLY A 407 -12.98 12.65 21.25
N ILE A 408 -13.40 12.69 19.98
CA ILE A 408 -12.61 13.28 18.90
C ILE A 408 -12.42 14.80 19.08
N ASP A 409 -13.34 15.48 19.74
CA ASP A 409 -13.23 16.93 19.94
C ASP A 409 -12.16 17.27 20.97
N ASP A 410 -11.99 16.45 22.01
CA ASP A 410 -10.86 16.55 22.94
C ASP A 410 -9.53 16.33 22.19
N TYR A 411 -9.47 15.30 21.34
CA TYR A 411 -8.30 15.03 20.50
C TYR A 411 -7.98 16.21 19.57
N ARG A 412 -8.99 16.76 18.88
CA ARG A 412 -8.82 17.93 18.00
C ARG A 412 -8.34 19.15 18.76
N SER A 413 -8.84 19.37 19.98
CA SER A 413 -8.38 20.47 20.84
C SER A 413 -6.89 20.34 21.14
N ARG A 414 -6.40 19.13 21.45
CA ARG A 414 -4.96 18.88 21.67
C ARG A 414 -4.15 19.15 20.39
N LEU A 415 -4.66 18.76 19.22
CA LEU A 415 -3.98 19.04 17.95
C LEU A 415 -3.94 20.54 17.60
N SER A 416 -4.98 21.30 17.94
CA SER A 416 -4.99 22.76 17.72
C SER A 416 -3.98 23.49 18.62
N ASP A 417 -3.68 22.94 19.79
CA ASP A 417 -2.64 23.41 20.72
C ASP A 417 -1.31 22.64 20.58
N ALA A 418 -1.02 22.12 19.38
CA ALA A 418 0.14 21.27 19.08
C ALA A 418 1.49 21.78 19.63
N GLU A 419 1.71 23.10 19.68
CA GLU A 419 2.94 23.72 20.22
C GLU A 419 3.13 23.50 21.73
N LYS A 420 2.05 23.23 22.46
CA LYS A 420 2.06 22.93 23.90
C LYS A 420 2.12 21.42 24.18
N GLU A 421 1.87 20.59 23.18
CA GLU A 421 1.86 19.13 23.31
C GLU A 421 3.28 18.56 23.26
N THR A 422 3.81 18.22 24.43
CA THR A 422 5.14 17.60 24.54
C THR A 422 5.07 16.11 24.86
N PRO A 423 6.09 15.33 24.44
CA PRO A 423 6.23 13.95 24.90
C PRO A 423 6.32 13.93 26.43
N HIS A 424 5.48 13.13 27.08
CA HIS A 424 5.47 12.99 28.52
C HIS A 424 6.50 11.94 28.96
N VAL A 425 7.69 12.42 29.28
CA VAL A 425 8.82 11.60 29.73
C VAL A 425 8.79 11.48 31.25
N THR A 426 8.17 10.42 31.74
CA THR A 426 8.33 9.97 33.13
C THR A 426 8.96 8.60 33.13
N ASP A 427 9.85 8.31 34.08
CA ASP A 427 10.52 7.02 34.28
C ASP A 427 9.52 5.90 34.70
N GLY A 428 8.50 5.63 33.88
CA GLY A 428 7.46 4.62 34.12
C GLY A 428 6.36 5.00 35.11
N CYS A 429 6.30 6.24 35.60
CA CYS A 429 5.40 6.65 36.69
C CYS A 429 4.07 7.29 36.27
N CYS A 430 3.74 7.36 34.97
CA CYS A 430 2.46 7.93 34.53
C CYS A 430 1.31 6.94 34.80
N SER A 431 0.56 7.16 35.89
CA SER A 431 -0.58 6.31 36.28
C SER A 431 -1.66 6.24 35.21
N GLU A 432 -1.89 7.33 34.47
CA GLU A 432 -2.84 7.34 33.35
C GLU A 432 -2.40 6.44 32.21
N ASN A 433 -1.12 6.48 31.83
CA ASN A 433 -0.60 5.63 30.76
C ASN A 433 -0.56 4.17 31.18
N THR A 434 -0.21 3.88 32.45
CA THR A 434 -0.26 2.51 32.99
C THR A 434 -1.68 1.94 32.92
N GLN A 435 -2.68 2.73 33.32
CA GLN A 435 -4.08 2.32 33.19
C GLN A 435 -4.48 2.14 31.73
N HIS A 436 -4.08 3.05 30.84
CA HIS A 436 -4.38 2.96 29.42
C HIS A 436 -3.78 1.70 28.78
N VAL A 437 -2.51 1.40 29.05
CA VAL A 437 -1.84 0.16 28.57
C VAL A 437 -2.59 -1.08 29.06
N HIS A 438 -3.05 -1.09 30.32
CA HIS A 438 -3.88 -2.17 30.84
C HIS A 438 -5.22 -2.29 30.10
N ASP A 439 -5.93 -1.17 29.91
CA ASP A 439 -7.22 -1.17 29.22
C ASP A 439 -7.07 -1.59 27.75
N PHE A 440 -5.99 -1.16 27.11
CA PHE A 440 -5.64 -1.51 25.74
C PHE A 440 -5.41 -3.01 25.58
N THR A 441 -4.65 -3.66 26.46
CA THR A 441 -4.38 -5.10 26.33
C THR A 441 -5.58 -5.99 26.61
N HIS A 442 -6.53 -5.51 27.41
CA HIS A 442 -7.77 -6.24 27.72
C HIS A 442 -8.94 -5.87 26.78
N ALA A 443 -8.73 -4.93 25.85
CA ALA A 443 -9.75 -4.55 24.90
C ALA A 443 -10.01 -5.63 23.85
N ASN A 444 -11.26 -5.75 23.41
CA ASN A 444 -11.61 -6.58 22.27
C ASN A 444 -11.26 -5.83 20.96
N HIS A 445 -9.99 -5.95 20.55
CA HIS A 445 -9.46 -5.30 19.35
C HIS A 445 -10.14 -5.75 18.06
N ASP A 446 -10.64 -6.98 18.03
CA ASP A 446 -11.42 -7.50 16.91
C ASP A 446 -12.71 -6.71 16.70
N ARG A 447 -13.51 -6.56 17.77
CA ARG A 447 -14.73 -5.75 17.74
C ARG A 447 -14.43 -4.27 17.51
N LEU A 448 -13.36 -3.75 18.10
CA LEU A 448 -12.95 -2.36 17.88
C LEU A 448 -12.63 -2.09 16.41
N ALA A 449 -11.84 -2.95 15.77
CA ALA A 449 -11.49 -2.81 14.37
C ALA A 449 -12.70 -3.01 13.44
N LEU A 450 -13.51 -4.05 13.67
CA LEU A 450 -14.78 -4.24 12.94
C LEU A 450 -15.69 -3.01 13.04
N SER A 451 -15.82 -2.44 14.23
CA SER A 451 -16.64 -1.24 14.45
C SER A 451 -16.06 -0.02 13.74
N PHE A 452 -14.72 0.12 13.74
CA PHE A 452 -14.04 1.21 13.07
C PHE A 452 -14.28 1.16 11.55
N PHE A 453 -13.98 0.01 10.92
CA PHE A 453 -14.20 -0.16 9.49
C PHE A 453 -15.69 -0.18 9.11
N GLY A 454 -16.56 -0.54 10.05
CA GLY A 454 -18.01 -0.49 9.86
C GLY A 454 -18.56 0.94 9.86
N ALA A 455 -18.05 1.82 10.73
CA ALA A 455 -18.44 3.23 10.77
C ALA A 455 -17.71 4.09 9.71
N HIS A 456 -16.61 3.58 9.14
CA HIS A 456 -15.89 4.27 8.09
C HIS A 456 -16.72 4.28 6.79
N LYS A 457 -16.74 5.42 6.09
CA LYS A 457 -17.37 5.51 4.77
C LYS A 457 -16.81 4.46 3.83
N SER A 458 -17.68 3.79 3.09
CA SER A 458 -17.32 2.79 2.09
C SER A 458 -16.57 3.42 0.92
N TYR A 459 -16.98 4.62 0.51
CA TYR A 459 -16.37 5.33 -0.62
C TYR A 459 -15.92 6.75 -0.25
N PRO A 460 -14.80 7.24 -0.81
CA PRO A 460 -14.36 8.63 -0.65
C PRO A 460 -15.10 9.62 -1.57
N PHE A 461 -16.12 9.16 -2.30
CA PHE A 461 -16.95 9.93 -3.21
C PHE A 461 -18.42 9.62 -2.96
N GLN A 462 -19.31 10.54 -3.34
CA GLN A 462 -20.75 10.33 -3.25
C GLN A 462 -21.21 9.38 -4.36
N LEU A 463 -22.19 8.53 -4.04
CA LEU A 463 -22.90 7.71 -5.01
C LEU A 463 -24.03 8.53 -5.65
N ASP A 464 -24.26 8.32 -6.94
CA ASP A 464 -25.34 9.01 -7.67
C ASP A 464 -26.69 8.45 -7.24
N ASP A 465 -27.50 9.28 -6.55
CA ASP A 465 -28.89 9.00 -6.14
C ASP A 465 -29.11 7.69 -5.37
N GLN A 466 -28.08 7.15 -4.71
CA GLN A 466 -28.14 5.91 -3.95
C GLN A 466 -27.60 6.10 -2.53
N ASP A 467 -28.33 5.57 -1.55
CA ASP A 467 -27.82 5.46 -0.18
C ASP A 467 -26.72 4.39 -0.12
N GLU A 468 -25.57 4.75 0.45
CA GLU A 468 -24.40 3.86 0.53
C GLU A 468 -24.70 2.59 1.33
N THR A 469 -25.41 2.73 2.45
CA THR A 469 -25.75 1.61 3.32
C THR A 469 -26.71 0.67 2.62
N GLU A 470 -27.70 1.18 1.89
CA GLU A 470 -28.61 0.34 1.11
C GLU A 470 -27.90 -0.35 -0.06
N PHE A 471 -27.08 0.39 -0.81
CA PHE A 471 -26.36 -0.16 -1.96
C PHE A 471 -25.39 -1.27 -1.55
N VAL A 472 -24.50 -1.02 -0.60
CA VAL A 472 -23.53 -2.02 -0.15
C VAL A 472 -24.22 -3.12 0.66
N GLY A 473 -25.17 -2.76 1.52
CA GLY A 473 -25.87 -3.68 2.40
C GLY A 473 -26.72 -4.71 1.65
N SER A 474 -27.37 -4.34 0.55
CA SER A 474 -28.16 -5.29 -0.27
C SER A 474 -27.26 -6.35 -0.89
N HIS A 475 -26.12 -5.93 -1.43
CA HIS A 475 -25.13 -6.86 -1.97
C HIS A 475 -24.51 -7.76 -0.89
N MET A 476 -24.29 -7.22 0.32
CA MET A 476 -23.84 -8.01 1.47
C MET A 476 -24.83 -9.10 1.83
N ASP A 477 -26.12 -8.77 1.98
CA ASP A 477 -27.15 -9.76 2.34
C ASP A 477 -27.41 -10.79 1.23
N ASP A 478 -27.32 -10.38 -0.04
CA ASP A 478 -27.39 -11.26 -1.20
C ASP A 478 -26.25 -12.31 -1.20
N ALA A 479 -25.06 -11.93 -0.74
CA ALA A 479 -23.90 -12.81 -0.68
C ALA A 479 -23.89 -13.65 0.61
N PHE A 480 -24.21 -13.03 1.73
CA PHE A 480 -24.19 -13.61 3.07
C PHE A 480 -25.37 -13.05 3.88
N PRO A 481 -26.39 -13.88 4.18
CA PRO A 481 -27.55 -13.42 4.92
C PRO A 481 -27.19 -12.72 6.24
N ARG A 482 -27.86 -11.59 6.53
CA ARG A 482 -27.72 -10.79 7.76
C ARG A 482 -26.39 -10.04 7.89
N MET A 483 -25.58 -9.99 6.84
CA MET A 483 -24.30 -9.29 6.86
C MET A 483 -24.46 -7.77 6.94
N ARG A 484 -25.55 -7.22 6.38
CA ARG A 484 -25.91 -5.80 6.56
C ARG A 484 -26.17 -5.46 8.02
N ASP A 485 -26.91 -6.30 8.73
CA ASP A 485 -27.18 -6.11 10.17
C ASP A 485 -25.89 -6.19 10.99
N ALA A 486 -24.99 -7.13 10.64
CA ALA A 486 -23.68 -7.23 11.27
C ALA A 486 -22.81 -5.98 11.03
N TRP A 487 -22.82 -5.44 9.81
CA TRP A 487 -22.10 -4.23 9.45
C TRP A 487 -22.64 -3.00 10.21
N THR A 488 -23.93 -2.74 10.12
CA THR A 488 -24.58 -1.60 10.79
C THR A 488 -24.51 -1.70 12.31
N GLY A 489 -24.66 -2.91 12.85
CA GLY A 489 -24.44 -3.21 14.27
C GLY A 489 -23.01 -2.86 14.69
N ALA A 490 -21.99 -3.34 13.97
CA ALA A 490 -20.59 -3.00 14.27
C ALA A 490 -20.35 -1.48 14.21
N ALA A 491 -20.87 -0.79 13.19
CA ALA A 491 -20.73 0.66 13.06
C ALA A 491 -21.26 1.42 14.29
N SER A 492 -22.41 0.98 14.83
CA SER A 492 -23.04 1.58 16.01
C SER A 492 -22.26 1.37 17.33
N GLU A 493 -21.40 0.35 17.38
CA GLU A 493 -20.68 -0.03 18.60
C GLU A 493 -19.34 0.70 18.78
N LEU A 494 -18.89 1.50 17.80
CA LEU A 494 -17.54 2.06 17.78
C LEU A 494 -17.21 2.91 19.02
N ALA A 495 -18.12 3.78 19.45
CA ALA A 495 -17.93 4.59 20.66
C ALA A 495 -17.85 3.73 21.93
N ARG A 496 -18.67 2.68 22.01
CA ARG A 496 -18.67 1.72 23.13
C ARG A 496 -17.32 1.02 23.24
N HIS A 497 -16.64 0.74 22.13
CA HIS A 497 -15.32 0.11 22.12
C HIS A 497 -14.14 1.09 22.26
N GLY A 498 -14.39 2.40 22.29
CA GLY A 498 -13.35 3.39 22.56
C GLY A 498 -12.51 3.79 21.33
N GLY A 499 -13.08 3.73 20.13
CA GLY A 499 -12.46 4.22 18.89
C GLY A 499 -13.35 5.18 18.08
N GLY A 500 -14.39 5.75 18.68
CA GLY A 500 -15.42 6.55 18.00
C GLY A 500 -15.40 8.04 18.35
N HIS A 501 -16.32 8.78 17.73
CA HIS A 501 -16.46 10.23 17.93
C HIS A 501 -16.64 10.62 19.41
N GLU A 502 -17.45 9.87 20.15
CA GLU A 502 -17.75 10.12 21.56
C GLU A 502 -16.70 9.55 22.52
N SER A 503 -15.89 8.60 22.07
CA SER A 503 -14.85 7.99 22.91
C SER A 503 -13.71 7.43 22.08
N LEU A 504 -12.50 7.96 22.29
CA LEU A 504 -11.23 7.52 21.73
C LEU A 504 -10.31 6.91 22.80
N ARG A 505 -10.89 6.36 23.88
CA ARG A 505 -10.13 5.94 25.06
C ARG A 505 -9.25 4.71 24.85
N ILE A 506 -9.48 3.91 23.81
CA ILE A 506 -8.69 2.69 23.54
C ILE A 506 -7.77 2.90 22.35
N PHE A 507 -8.34 3.02 21.15
CA PHE A 507 -7.54 3.13 19.93
C PHE A 507 -8.37 3.65 18.75
N GLY A 508 -8.16 4.90 18.37
CA GLY A 508 -8.65 5.48 17.13
C GLY A 508 -7.70 5.13 15.98
N TRP A 509 -8.05 4.12 15.19
CA TRP A 509 -7.30 3.73 13.99
C TRP A 509 -7.13 4.93 13.05
N GLN A 510 -5.92 5.12 12.52
CA GLN A 510 -5.62 6.19 11.56
C GLN A 510 -4.98 5.67 10.27
N HIS A 511 -4.02 4.75 10.38
CA HIS A 511 -3.29 4.27 9.22
C HIS A 511 -2.83 2.83 9.40
N VAL A 512 -2.69 2.13 8.28
CA VAL A 512 -2.09 0.79 8.23
C VAL A 512 -1.02 0.80 7.13
N PHE A 513 0.18 0.39 7.50
CA PHE A 513 1.32 0.25 6.61
C PHE A 513 2.06 -1.05 6.92
N VAL A 514 3.15 -1.31 6.20
CA VAL A 514 4.02 -2.47 6.44
C VAL A 514 5.42 -1.97 6.75
N GLU A 515 6.04 -2.52 7.78
CA GLU A 515 7.39 -2.14 8.20
C GLU A 515 8.02 -3.20 9.11
N SER A 516 9.36 -3.20 9.21
CA SER A 516 10.07 -4.05 10.16
C SER A 516 10.01 -3.48 11.59
N PRO A 517 10.03 -4.33 12.64
CA PRO A 517 10.07 -3.91 14.04
C PRO A 517 11.21 -2.95 14.35
N GLU A 518 12.39 -3.20 13.77
CA GLU A 518 13.56 -2.34 13.94
C GLU A 518 13.31 -0.92 13.41
N ASN A 519 12.68 -0.82 12.23
CA ASN A 519 12.35 0.46 11.63
C ASN A 519 11.23 1.19 12.40
N VAL A 520 10.22 0.46 12.89
CA VAL A 520 9.19 1.01 13.79
C VAL A 520 9.84 1.56 15.06
N ALA A 521 10.72 0.79 15.70
CA ALA A 521 11.45 1.19 16.89
C ALA A 521 12.25 2.48 16.68
N ARG A 522 12.94 2.61 15.55
CA ARG A 522 13.70 3.82 15.20
C ARG A 522 12.79 5.02 15.00
N ARG A 523 11.70 4.86 14.25
CA ARG A 523 10.74 5.94 13.98
C ARG A 523 10.02 6.41 15.24
N VAL A 524 9.60 5.51 16.12
CA VAL A 524 8.99 5.89 17.40
C VAL A 524 9.97 6.72 18.26
N ARG A 525 11.26 6.36 18.31
CA ARG A 525 12.29 7.17 18.98
C ARG A 525 12.44 8.55 18.35
N GLU A 526 12.46 8.63 17.02
CA GLU A 526 12.57 9.89 16.29
C GLU A 526 11.34 10.79 16.50
N TRP A 527 10.14 10.24 16.44
CA TRP A 527 8.90 10.97 16.71
C TRP A 527 8.86 11.50 18.15
N HIS A 528 9.24 10.66 19.11
CA HIS A 528 9.37 11.05 20.50
C HIS A 528 10.38 12.19 20.69
N ARG A 529 11.57 12.08 20.09
CA ARG A 529 12.62 13.12 20.20
C ARG A 529 12.23 14.45 19.57
N ASN A 530 11.58 14.41 18.41
CA ASN A 530 11.31 15.62 17.63
C ASN A 530 10.00 16.32 18.05
N GLY A 531 9.26 15.77 19.03
CA GLY A 531 7.92 16.26 19.36
C GLY A 531 6.94 16.13 18.18
N ASN A 532 7.28 15.30 17.18
CA ASN A 532 6.56 15.26 15.93
C ASN A 532 5.21 14.58 16.14
N LEU A 533 4.13 15.35 15.97
CA LEU A 533 2.75 14.90 16.14
C LEU A 533 2.22 14.02 14.98
N MET A 534 3.13 13.36 14.26
CA MET A 534 3.03 12.60 13.01
C MET A 534 3.29 13.38 11.72
N PRO A 535 4.37 13.02 11.01
CA PRO A 535 4.31 12.89 9.58
C PRO A 535 4.45 11.39 9.24
N LEU A 536 3.45 10.82 8.57
CA LEU A 536 3.58 9.55 7.84
C LEU A 536 4.49 9.72 6.60
N SER A 537 5.37 10.72 6.59
CA SER A 537 6.38 10.92 5.56
C SER A 537 7.49 9.91 5.78
N ALA A 538 7.92 9.28 4.68
CA ALA A 538 9.01 8.32 4.66
C ALA A 538 10.30 8.91 5.25
#